data_AF-A0AA39KJH1-F1
#
_entry.id   AF-A0AA39KJH1-F1
#
_cell.length_a   1.000
_cell.length_b   1.000
_cell.length_c   1.000
_cell.angle_alpha   90.00
_cell.angle_beta   90.00
_cell.angle_gamma   90.00
#
_symmetry.space_group_name_H-M   'P 1'
#
loop_
_entity.id
_entity.type
_entity.pdbx_description
1 polymer ?
#
loop_
_entity_poly.entity_id
_entity_poly.type
_entity_poly.pdbx_seq_one_letter_code
_entity_poly.pdbx_strand_id
1 'polypeptide(L)'
;MSTYPKSKCSSSYRSSRPRKRSFHGNQFTNSKSSKCDDENDESINAEKLSNTTSENVIVNPLHSYRIIEFITIFTALSDILICRSCHQDVKFAETGIRGLGFKLIINCKCAGSRQIPSGPYINTGFEINRRIAFVMRLLGIGQEGLNLFCNYMDICSGISEETYNSIYNHIHGAVKKVFEYCCRKAAEVEEEKIENEKYEKKRPVQNFKPIMAVYNHMISTDDNPKHDDCPAGPDSWCNWKLAEASGITPEVDPTPELHPDVIQKEILPTFADLSRNYLLKKCLGGHTQNANKSFNSTVWRLAPKDLNCELKVIEVASYLAACLLNEGSSSLLLVMNELNIVVGNRSYNYAHEMDKQRSLKSSKRRTTIT
;
A
#
# COMPACT_ATOMS: atom_id res chain seq x y z
N MET A 1 -42.16 -12.73 -41.29
CA MET A 1 -41.77 -11.39 -41.77
C MET A 1 -42.13 -10.37 -40.70
N SER A 2 -41.13 -9.75 -40.06
CA SER A 2 -41.14 -8.33 -39.70
C SER A 2 -39.72 -7.96 -39.28
N THR A 3 -39.01 -7.39 -40.25
CA THR A 3 -37.64 -6.91 -40.19
C THR A 3 -37.60 -5.58 -39.43
N TYR A 4 -36.85 -5.52 -38.33
CA TYR A 4 -36.53 -4.26 -37.67
C TYR A 4 -35.61 -3.39 -38.56
N PRO A 5 -35.87 -2.07 -38.68
CA PRO A 5 -35.12 -1.22 -39.59
C PRO A 5 -33.72 -0.88 -39.03
N LYS A 6 -32.69 -1.09 -39.87
CA LYS A 6 -31.34 -0.58 -39.63
C LYS A 6 -31.32 0.93 -39.89
N SER A 7 -30.98 1.73 -38.88
CA SER A 7 -30.69 3.14 -39.10
C SER A 7 -29.31 3.31 -39.75
N LYS A 8 -29.27 4.18 -40.76
CA LYS A 8 -28.07 4.54 -41.53
C LYS A 8 -27.18 5.45 -40.68
N CYS A 9 -25.89 5.16 -40.70
CA CYS A 9 -24.83 5.98 -40.11
C CYS A 9 -24.82 7.35 -40.82
N SER A 10 -24.97 8.44 -40.06
CA SER A 10 -24.53 9.76 -40.51
C SER A 10 -24.15 10.63 -39.31
N SER A 11 -23.01 11.33 -39.45
CA SER A 11 -22.48 12.39 -38.60
C SER A 11 -21.96 12.00 -37.20
N SER A 12 -20.63 11.99 -37.09
CA SER A 12 -19.86 11.90 -35.85
C SER A 12 -20.16 13.06 -34.89
N TYR A 13 -20.89 12.80 -33.82
CA TYR A 13 -20.81 13.59 -32.60
C TYR A 13 -20.15 12.73 -31.52
N ARG A 14 -18.89 13.04 -31.18
CA ARG A 14 -18.25 12.51 -29.97
C ARG A 14 -19.07 13.01 -28.78
N SER A 15 -19.71 12.11 -28.04
CA SER A 15 -20.24 12.48 -26.73
C SER A 15 -19.07 12.91 -25.85
N SER A 16 -19.09 14.16 -25.43
CA SER A 16 -18.14 14.72 -24.48
C SER A 16 -18.12 13.82 -23.25
N ARG A 17 -17.00 13.13 -22.99
CA ARG A 17 -16.80 12.44 -21.70
C ARG A 17 -17.11 13.45 -20.59
N PRO A 18 -17.99 13.14 -19.63
CA PRO A 18 -18.22 14.05 -18.52
C PRO A 18 -16.86 14.34 -17.86
N ARG A 19 -16.50 15.63 -17.76
CA ARG A 19 -15.29 16.06 -17.04
C ARG A 19 -15.33 15.40 -15.67
N LYS A 20 -14.31 14.60 -15.34
CA LYS A 20 -14.10 14.10 -13.97
C LYS A 20 -14.18 15.32 -13.06
N ARG A 21 -15.15 15.35 -12.16
CA ARG A 21 -15.17 16.35 -11.08
C ARG A 21 -13.86 16.18 -10.32
N SER A 22 -13.01 17.20 -10.36
CA SER A 22 -11.85 17.29 -9.48
C SER A 22 -12.41 17.52 -8.08
N PHE A 23 -12.22 16.54 -7.21
CA PHE A 23 -12.45 16.73 -5.78
C PHE A 23 -11.35 17.67 -5.29
N HIS A 24 -11.68 18.95 -5.17
CA HIS A 24 -10.91 19.87 -4.36
C HIS A 24 -11.25 19.48 -2.92
N GLY A 25 -10.28 18.99 -2.17
CA GLY A 25 -10.49 18.58 -0.78
C GLY A 25 -11.14 19.67 0.07
N ASN A 26 -11.55 19.32 1.28
CA ASN A 26 -12.20 20.22 2.22
C ASN A 26 -11.44 21.56 2.29
N GLN A 27 -12.02 22.62 1.74
CA GLN A 27 -11.38 23.93 1.50
C GLN A 27 -11.30 24.80 2.77
N PHE A 28 -11.04 24.20 3.92
CA PHE A 28 -10.83 24.94 5.16
C PHE A 28 -9.37 24.81 5.57
N THR A 29 -8.57 25.78 5.13
CA THR A 29 -7.22 26.04 5.63
C THR A 29 -7.34 26.66 7.01
N ASN A 30 -6.85 25.99 8.07
CA ASN A 30 -6.70 26.63 9.36
C ASN A 30 -5.43 27.49 9.33
N SER A 31 -5.55 28.78 9.01
CA SER A 31 -4.41 29.69 8.88
C SER A 31 -3.80 30.15 10.21
N LYS A 32 -4.19 29.56 11.35
CA LYS A 32 -3.58 29.83 12.65
C LYS A 32 -3.54 28.57 13.52
N SER A 33 -2.65 27.62 13.23
CA SER A 33 -2.16 26.71 14.28
C SER A 33 -1.08 27.45 15.07
N SER A 34 -1.50 28.14 16.13
CA SER A 34 -0.62 28.44 17.25
C SER A 34 0.02 27.13 17.73
N LYS A 35 1.34 27.15 17.94
CA LYS A 35 2.13 26.08 18.55
C LYS A 35 1.38 25.47 19.75
N CYS A 36 0.75 24.33 19.54
CA CYS A 36 0.50 23.35 20.58
C CYS A 36 1.39 22.16 20.26
N ASP A 37 2.29 21.89 21.19
CA ASP A 37 3.12 20.70 21.24
C ASP A 37 2.19 19.48 21.33
N ASP A 38 1.94 18.80 20.21
CA ASP A 38 1.29 17.49 20.21
C ASP A 38 2.18 16.50 19.47
N GLU A 39 2.80 15.64 20.27
CA GLU A 39 3.53 14.45 19.84
C GLU A 39 2.58 13.51 19.07
N ASN A 40 3.09 12.93 17.97
CA ASN A 40 2.51 11.82 17.21
C ASN A 40 1.30 12.08 16.29
N ASP A 41 1.42 13.01 15.35
CA ASP A 41 0.44 13.18 14.29
C ASP A 41 0.83 12.41 12.99
N GLU A 42 0.97 11.09 13.09
CA GLU A 42 1.33 10.21 11.98
C GLU A 42 0.14 9.90 11.03
N SER A 43 0.39 9.71 9.73
CA SER A 43 -0.66 9.29 8.79
C SER A 43 -1.03 7.81 8.96
N ILE A 44 -2.25 7.36 8.61
CA ILE A 44 -2.62 5.92 8.67
C ILE A 44 -1.61 5.02 7.95
N ASN A 45 -1.06 5.46 6.81
CA ASN A 45 -0.03 4.67 6.14
C ASN A 45 1.24 4.56 6.99
N ALA A 46 1.62 5.62 7.70
CA ALA A 46 2.72 5.58 8.64
C ALA A 46 2.39 4.69 9.85
N GLU A 47 1.19 4.82 10.44
CA GLU A 47 0.71 4.00 11.56
C GLU A 47 0.60 2.49 11.20
N LYS A 48 0.12 2.17 9.99
CA LYS A 48 0.10 0.79 9.48
C LYS A 48 1.51 0.23 9.27
N LEU A 49 2.41 1.07 8.74
CA LEU A 49 3.80 0.68 8.49
C LEU A 49 4.63 0.60 9.78
N SER A 50 4.35 1.42 10.80
CA SER A 50 5.01 1.37 12.11
C SER A 50 4.64 0.09 12.86
N ASN A 51 3.42 -0.41 12.67
CA ASN A 51 2.96 -1.68 13.23
C ASN A 51 3.34 -2.90 12.36
N THR A 52 4.02 -2.70 11.23
CA THR A 52 4.47 -3.79 10.37
C THR A 52 5.67 -4.51 11.00
N THR A 53 5.57 -5.82 11.18
CA THR A 53 6.63 -6.65 11.78
C THR A 53 7.61 -7.08 10.69
N SER A 54 8.55 -6.19 10.34
CA SER A 54 9.72 -6.55 9.53
C SER A 54 10.60 -7.63 10.17
N GLU A 55 10.36 -7.94 11.45
CA GLU A 55 11.08 -8.95 12.26
C GLU A 55 10.88 -10.39 11.78
N ASN A 56 9.80 -10.69 11.07
CA ASN A 56 9.50 -12.05 10.59
C ASN A 56 10.19 -12.41 9.26
N VAL A 57 10.90 -11.47 8.63
CA VAL A 57 11.54 -11.69 7.33
C VAL A 57 12.94 -12.24 7.53
N ILE A 58 13.21 -13.44 7.00
CA ILE A 58 14.55 -14.04 7.05
C ILE A 58 15.37 -13.50 5.88
N VAL A 59 16.42 -12.74 6.19
CA VAL A 59 17.32 -12.11 5.21
C VAL A 59 18.70 -12.78 5.21
N ASN A 60 19.22 -13.06 4.02
CA ASN A 60 20.62 -13.47 3.82
C ASN A 60 21.42 -12.34 3.14
N PRO A 61 22.28 -11.62 3.87
CA PRO A 61 23.02 -10.49 3.33
C PRO A 61 24.07 -10.88 2.28
N LEU A 62 24.51 -12.14 2.26
CA LEU A 62 25.50 -12.65 1.30
C LEU A 62 24.86 -13.07 -0.03
N HIS A 63 23.53 -13.19 -0.08
CA HIS A 63 22.84 -13.61 -1.29
C HIS A 63 22.73 -12.45 -2.29
N SER A 64 23.18 -12.69 -3.52
CA SER A 64 22.99 -11.76 -4.63
C SER A 64 22.95 -12.48 -5.98
N TYR A 65 22.21 -11.90 -6.92
CA TYR A 65 22.22 -12.28 -8.33
C TYR A 65 22.87 -11.19 -9.17
N ARG A 66 23.53 -11.61 -10.25
CA ARG A 66 24.10 -10.75 -11.29
C ARG A 66 23.79 -11.36 -12.64
N ILE A 67 23.43 -10.52 -13.61
CA ILE A 67 23.38 -10.90 -15.02
C ILE A 67 24.79 -10.69 -15.57
N ILE A 68 25.33 -11.72 -16.21
CA ILE A 68 26.65 -11.72 -16.81
C ILE A 68 26.56 -12.33 -18.20
N GLU A 69 27.41 -11.89 -19.12
CA GLU A 69 27.58 -12.56 -20.40
C GLU A 69 28.56 -13.72 -20.18
N PHE A 70 28.06 -14.95 -20.35
CA PHE A 70 28.75 -16.16 -19.94
C PHE A 70 30.07 -16.35 -20.69
N ILE A 71 30.06 -16.16 -22.02
CA ILE A 71 31.22 -16.46 -22.87
C ILE A 71 32.38 -15.52 -22.54
N THR A 72 32.14 -14.22 -22.38
CA THR A 72 33.17 -13.22 -22.06
C THR A 72 33.86 -13.55 -20.75
N ILE A 73 33.09 -13.78 -19.69
CA ILE A 73 33.67 -14.03 -18.36
C ILE A 73 34.39 -15.38 -18.34
N PHE A 74 33.73 -16.45 -18.78
CA PHE A 74 34.29 -17.79 -18.64
C PHE A 74 35.38 -18.13 -19.65
N THR A 75 35.43 -17.46 -20.82
CA THR A 75 36.58 -17.55 -21.73
C THR A 75 37.79 -16.84 -21.12
N ALA A 76 37.62 -15.61 -20.62
CA ALA A 76 38.71 -14.90 -19.95
C ALA A 76 39.24 -15.66 -18.72
N LEU A 77 38.35 -16.26 -17.92
CA LEU A 77 38.75 -17.12 -16.81
C LEU A 77 39.45 -18.40 -17.27
N SER A 78 39.06 -18.98 -18.40
CA SER A 78 39.71 -20.16 -18.98
C SER A 78 41.17 -19.89 -19.35
N ASP A 79 41.48 -18.66 -19.79
CA ASP A 79 42.84 -18.26 -20.18
C ASP A 79 43.75 -17.95 -18.98
N ILE A 80 43.16 -17.62 -17.83
CA ILE A 80 43.89 -17.22 -16.62
C ILE A 80 44.06 -18.39 -15.63
N LEU A 81 43.08 -19.29 -15.56
CA LEU A 81 43.01 -20.33 -14.54
C LEU A 81 43.64 -21.64 -15.02
N ILE A 82 44.45 -22.24 -14.16
CA ILE A 82 45.02 -23.58 -14.36
C ILE A 82 44.58 -24.53 -13.25
N CYS A 83 44.53 -25.84 -13.55
CA CYS A 83 44.28 -26.84 -12.54
C CYS A 83 45.47 -26.97 -11.59
N ARG A 84 45.21 -26.86 -10.28
CA ARG A 84 46.24 -27.00 -9.24
C ARG A 84 46.94 -28.36 -9.23
N SER A 85 46.28 -29.43 -9.66
CA SER A 85 46.81 -30.79 -9.57
C SER A 85 47.66 -31.21 -10.77
N CYS A 86 47.24 -30.86 -11.99
CA CYS A 86 47.96 -31.26 -13.21
C CYS A 86 48.63 -30.10 -13.96
N HIS A 87 48.45 -28.86 -13.48
CA HIS A 87 48.99 -27.65 -14.11
C HIS A 87 48.60 -27.47 -15.58
N GLN A 88 47.45 -28.03 -15.99
CA GLN A 88 46.86 -27.86 -17.32
C GLN A 88 45.69 -26.89 -17.25
N ASP A 89 45.31 -26.34 -18.41
CA ASP A 89 44.18 -25.43 -18.57
C ASP A 89 42.86 -26.08 -18.12
N VAL A 90 41.98 -25.27 -17.54
CA VAL A 90 40.61 -25.66 -17.23
C VAL A 90 39.67 -25.04 -18.25
N LYS A 91 38.61 -25.77 -18.63
CA LYS A 91 37.57 -25.28 -19.54
C LYS A 91 36.23 -25.16 -18.82
N PHE A 92 35.46 -24.16 -19.19
CA PHE A 92 34.13 -23.92 -18.63
C PHE A 92 33.04 -24.26 -19.65
N ALA A 93 31.92 -24.79 -19.18
CA ALA A 93 30.72 -25.03 -19.98
C ALA A 93 29.48 -24.98 -19.08
N GLU A 94 28.30 -25.02 -19.68
CA GLU A 94 27.02 -25.13 -18.97
C GLU A 94 26.33 -26.47 -19.24
N THR A 95 25.55 -26.93 -18.28
CA THR A 95 24.68 -28.10 -18.45
C THR A 95 23.46 -28.04 -17.54
N GLY A 96 22.51 -28.96 -17.74
CA GLY A 96 21.35 -29.08 -16.86
C GLY A 96 20.52 -27.80 -16.80
N ILE A 97 20.40 -27.11 -17.94
CA ILE A 97 19.62 -25.88 -18.08
C ILE A 97 18.16 -26.18 -17.76
N ARG A 98 17.60 -25.44 -16.82
CA ARG A 98 16.20 -25.54 -16.36
C ARG A 98 15.68 -24.14 -16.12
N GLY A 99 14.97 -23.59 -17.09
CA GLY A 99 14.57 -22.18 -17.06
C GLY A 99 15.80 -21.27 -17.09
N LEU A 100 15.93 -20.39 -16.10
CA LEU A 100 17.07 -19.48 -15.95
C LEU A 100 18.23 -20.08 -15.13
N GLY A 101 18.07 -21.29 -14.60
CA GLY A 101 19.10 -21.97 -13.84
C GLY A 101 19.88 -22.97 -14.69
N PHE A 102 21.16 -23.16 -14.36
CA PHE A 102 22.06 -24.09 -15.04
C PHE A 102 23.11 -24.61 -14.05
N LYS A 103 23.90 -25.59 -14.47
CA LYS A 103 25.10 -26.03 -13.74
C LYS A 103 26.33 -25.61 -14.53
N LEU A 104 27.23 -24.88 -13.88
CA LEU A 104 28.56 -24.60 -14.39
C LEU A 104 29.39 -25.88 -14.34
N ILE A 105 29.92 -26.29 -15.48
CA ILE A 105 30.90 -27.36 -15.61
C ILE A 105 32.30 -26.73 -15.63
N ILE A 106 33.19 -27.30 -14.82
CA ILE A 106 34.63 -27.05 -14.88
C ILE A 106 35.29 -28.35 -15.31
N ASN A 107 35.85 -28.36 -16.51
CA ASN A 107 36.52 -29.50 -17.13
C ASN A 107 38.03 -29.40 -16.93
N CYS A 108 38.62 -30.48 -16.41
CA CYS A 108 40.06 -30.66 -16.30
C CYS A 108 40.47 -32.04 -16.79
N LYS A 109 41.63 -32.14 -17.44
CA LYS A 109 42.18 -33.41 -17.95
C LYS A 109 42.41 -34.47 -16.86
N CYS A 110 42.80 -34.09 -15.65
CA CYS A 110 43.15 -35.06 -14.59
C CYS A 110 42.01 -35.37 -13.62
N ALA A 111 41.07 -34.44 -13.43
CA ALA A 111 39.99 -34.55 -12.44
C ALA A 111 38.61 -34.78 -13.09
N GLY A 112 38.53 -34.77 -14.41
CA GLY A 112 37.27 -34.83 -15.15
C GLY A 112 36.45 -33.55 -15.00
N SER A 113 35.13 -33.71 -15.02
CA SER A 113 34.16 -32.61 -14.99
C SER A 113 33.58 -32.42 -13.60
N ARG A 114 33.79 -31.24 -13.00
CA ARG A 114 33.11 -30.82 -11.77
C ARG A 114 31.90 -29.96 -12.10
N GLN A 115 30.76 -30.21 -11.45
CA GLN A 115 29.53 -29.44 -11.63
C GLN A 115 29.26 -28.55 -10.40
N ILE A 116 28.89 -27.30 -10.66
CA ILE A 116 28.51 -26.31 -9.64
C ILE A 116 27.15 -25.72 -10.06
N PRO A 117 26.11 -25.81 -9.22
CA PRO A 117 24.82 -25.20 -9.55
C PRO A 117 24.93 -23.67 -9.58
N SER A 118 24.27 -23.01 -10.54
CA SER A 118 24.27 -21.54 -10.67
C SER A 118 23.47 -20.82 -9.58
N GLY A 119 22.72 -21.57 -8.77
CA GLY A 119 21.98 -21.06 -7.62
C GLY A 119 21.38 -22.18 -6.78
N PRO A 120 20.71 -21.83 -5.66
CA PRO A 120 20.06 -22.81 -4.81
C PRO A 120 18.91 -23.52 -5.53
N TYR A 121 18.64 -24.75 -5.09
CA TYR A 121 17.48 -25.53 -5.53
C TYR A 121 16.31 -25.33 -4.57
N ILE A 122 15.11 -25.31 -5.13
CA ILE A 122 13.86 -25.51 -4.43
C ILE A 122 13.22 -26.76 -5.02
N ASN A 123 13.17 -27.83 -4.22
CA ASN A 123 12.85 -29.17 -4.69
C ASN A 123 13.78 -29.57 -5.86
N THR A 124 13.22 -29.72 -7.06
CA THR A 124 13.95 -30.14 -8.27
C THR A 124 14.32 -28.96 -9.20
N GLY A 125 13.81 -27.75 -8.95
CA GLY A 125 14.02 -26.57 -9.78
C GLY A 125 14.98 -25.57 -9.15
N PHE A 126 15.62 -24.73 -9.97
CA PHE A 126 16.40 -23.62 -9.46
C PHE A 126 15.50 -22.52 -8.89
N GLU A 127 15.90 -21.94 -7.76
CA GLU A 127 15.15 -20.89 -7.07
C GLU A 127 14.83 -19.69 -7.97
N ILE A 128 15.77 -19.31 -8.85
CA ILE A 128 15.66 -18.16 -9.75
C ILE A 128 14.39 -18.22 -10.62
N ASN A 129 13.93 -19.42 -10.96
CA ASN A 129 12.70 -19.61 -11.73
C ASN A 129 11.46 -19.17 -10.95
N ARG A 130 11.41 -19.49 -9.64
CA ARG A 130 10.33 -19.03 -8.76
C ARG A 130 10.40 -17.53 -8.55
N ARG A 131 11.62 -17.02 -8.33
CA ARG A 131 11.86 -15.58 -8.16
C ARG A 131 11.38 -14.78 -9.35
N ILE A 132 11.81 -15.11 -10.55
CA ILE A 132 11.47 -14.32 -11.74
C ILE A 132 9.99 -14.44 -12.07
N ALA A 133 9.38 -15.62 -11.91
CA ALA A 133 7.93 -15.80 -12.11
C ALA A 133 7.13 -14.94 -11.13
N PHE A 134 7.51 -14.92 -9.84
CA PHE A 134 6.87 -14.07 -8.84
C PHE A 134 7.02 -12.58 -9.18
N VAL A 135 8.23 -12.13 -9.53
CA VAL A 135 8.48 -10.72 -9.90
C VAL A 135 7.70 -10.31 -11.16
N MET A 136 7.67 -11.15 -12.21
CA MET A 136 6.86 -10.88 -13.40
C MET A 136 5.37 -10.76 -13.05
N ARG A 137 4.86 -11.61 -12.15
CA ARG A 137 3.49 -11.47 -11.65
C ARG A 137 3.23 -10.16 -10.90
N LEU A 138 4.20 -9.66 -10.14
CA LEU A 138 4.10 -8.33 -9.50
C LEU A 138 4.05 -7.17 -10.52
N LEU A 139 4.56 -7.40 -11.74
CA LEU A 139 4.47 -6.48 -12.86
C LEU A 139 3.19 -6.67 -13.70
N GLY A 140 2.33 -7.63 -13.35
CA GLY A 140 1.15 -7.98 -14.12
C GLY A 140 1.45 -8.83 -15.36
N ILE A 141 2.68 -9.33 -15.49
CA ILE A 141 3.17 -10.09 -16.64
C ILE A 141 3.06 -11.59 -16.38
N GLY A 142 2.47 -12.32 -17.33
CA GLY A 142 2.36 -13.79 -17.29
C GLY A 142 3.55 -14.52 -17.91
N GLN A 143 3.41 -15.82 -18.10
CA GLN A 143 4.44 -16.68 -18.68
C GLN A 143 4.92 -16.20 -20.06
N GLU A 144 4.00 -15.84 -20.96
CA GLU A 144 4.37 -15.40 -22.30
C GLU A 144 5.25 -14.15 -22.30
N GLY A 145 4.94 -13.17 -21.44
CA GLY A 145 5.79 -12.00 -21.29
C GLY A 145 7.13 -12.29 -20.59
N LEU A 146 7.17 -13.28 -19.68
CA LEU A 146 8.43 -13.79 -19.13
C LEU A 146 9.29 -14.45 -20.22
N ASN A 147 8.70 -15.31 -21.05
CA ASN A 147 9.40 -15.98 -22.13
C ASN A 147 9.88 -14.96 -23.17
N LEU A 148 9.04 -13.97 -23.52
CA LEU A 148 9.41 -12.85 -24.37
C LEU A 148 10.65 -12.13 -23.82
N PHE A 149 10.63 -11.77 -22.53
CA PHE A 149 11.77 -11.16 -21.86
C PHE A 149 13.03 -12.02 -21.94
N CYS A 150 12.95 -13.32 -21.62
CA CYS A 150 14.11 -14.20 -21.65
C CYS A 150 14.71 -14.36 -23.06
N ASN A 151 13.88 -14.47 -24.09
CA ASN A 151 14.33 -14.64 -25.47
C ASN A 151 14.97 -13.35 -26.02
N TYR A 152 14.35 -12.18 -25.82
CA TYR A 152 14.91 -10.91 -26.30
C TYR A 152 16.15 -10.44 -25.53
N MET A 153 16.37 -10.97 -24.33
CA MET A 153 17.56 -10.69 -23.53
C MET A 153 18.69 -11.70 -23.77
N ASP A 154 18.51 -12.65 -24.69
CA ASP A 154 19.46 -13.75 -24.96
C ASP A 154 19.85 -14.53 -23.68
N ILE A 155 18.90 -14.74 -22.76
CA ILE A 155 19.15 -15.42 -21.48
C ILE A 155 18.85 -16.91 -21.59
N CYS A 156 17.63 -17.26 -22.01
CA CYS A 156 17.18 -18.63 -22.21
C CYS A 156 15.84 -18.66 -22.97
N SER A 157 15.34 -19.84 -23.27
CA SER A 157 14.01 -20.04 -23.89
C SER A 157 12.82 -19.78 -22.94
N GLY A 158 13.09 -19.33 -21.71
CA GLY A 158 12.06 -19.05 -20.70
C GLY A 158 11.71 -20.28 -19.86
N ILE A 159 10.46 -20.34 -19.39
CA ILE A 159 9.94 -21.42 -18.53
C ILE A 159 8.82 -22.13 -19.27
N SER A 160 8.81 -23.48 -19.23
CA SER A 160 7.73 -24.29 -19.82
C SER A 160 6.40 -24.07 -19.09
N GLU A 161 5.28 -24.31 -19.80
CA GLU A 161 3.93 -24.09 -19.24
C GLU A 161 3.69 -24.92 -17.98
N GLU A 162 4.04 -26.21 -18.01
CA GLU A 162 3.92 -27.11 -16.86
C GLU A 162 4.72 -26.60 -15.65
N THR A 163 5.96 -26.15 -15.88
CA THR A 163 6.82 -25.64 -14.81
C THR A 163 6.27 -24.33 -14.26
N TYR A 164 5.84 -23.42 -15.14
CA TYR A 164 5.27 -22.15 -14.74
C TYR A 164 3.99 -22.35 -13.93
N ASN A 165 3.09 -23.22 -14.37
CA ASN A 165 1.85 -23.56 -13.65
C ASN A 165 2.13 -24.18 -12.29
N SER A 166 3.13 -25.05 -12.18
CA SER A 166 3.58 -25.59 -10.88
C SER A 166 4.10 -24.49 -9.96
N ILE A 167 4.95 -23.59 -10.45
CA ILE A 167 5.44 -22.44 -9.69
C ILE A 167 4.27 -21.54 -9.26
N TYR A 168 3.34 -21.28 -10.18
CA TYR A 168 2.19 -20.42 -9.97
C TYR A 168 1.22 -20.97 -8.91
N ASN A 169 1.04 -22.30 -8.88
CA ASN A 169 0.29 -22.96 -7.81
C ASN A 169 0.92 -22.73 -6.43
N HIS A 170 2.25 -22.78 -6.34
CA HIS A 170 2.97 -22.44 -5.11
C HIS A 170 2.85 -20.96 -4.76
N ILE A 171 2.91 -20.05 -5.74
CA ILE A 171 2.69 -18.61 -5.54
C ILE A 171 1.31 -18.36 -4.94
N HIS A 172 0.27 -18.97 -5.51
CA HIS A 172 -1.08 -18.82 -4.97
C HIS A 172 -1.19 -19.31 -3.52
N GLY A 173 -0.66 -20.49 -3.21
CA GLY A 173 -0.66 -21.01 -1.84
C GLY A 173 0.11 -20.12 -0.85
N ALA A 174 1.30 -19.66 -1.23
CA ALA A 174 2.13 -18.79 -0.40
C ALA A 174 1.46 -17.43 -0.14
N VAL A 175 0.96 -16.80 -1.20
CA VAL A 175 0.26 -15.51 -1.12
C VAL A 175 -1.00 -15.62 -0.25
N LYS A 176 -1.78 -16.70 -0.41
CA LYS A 176 -2.98 -16.94 0.41
C LYS A 176 -2.64 -17.05 1.90
N LYS A 177 -1.61 -17.82 2.25
CA LYS A 177 -1.17 -17.96 3.65
C LYS A 177 -0.73 -16.62 4.25
N VAL A 178 0.07 -15.84 3.52
CA VAL A 178 0.50 -14.51 3.98
C VAL A 178 -0.70 -13.58 4.10
N PHE A 179 -1.66 -13.65 3.18
CA PHE A 179 -2.91 -12.89 3.28
C PHE A 179 -3.72 -13.23 4.52
N GLU A 180 -3.91 -14.52 4.83
CA GLU A 180 -4.60 -14.97 6.04
C GLU A 180 -3.88 -14.46 7.30
N TYR A 181 -2.55 -14.51 7.32
CA TYR A 181 -1.73 -13.93 8.39
C TYR A 181 -1.97 -12.42 8.53
N CYS A 182 -1.89 -11.65 7.43
CA CYS A 182 -2.12 -10.20 7.44
C CYS A 182 -3.55 -9.85 7.90
N CYS A 183 -4.55 -10.63 7.48
CA CYS A 183 -5.94 -10.42 7.88
C CYS A 183 -6.16 -10.67 9.37
N ARG A 184 -5.58 -11.75 9.92
CA ARG A 184 -5.66 -12.04 11.35
C ARG A 184 -5.01 -10.94 12.19
N LYS A 185 -3.80 -10.52 11.81
CA LYS A 185 -3.10 -9.42 12.49
C LYS A 185 -3.90 -8.11 12.42
N ALA A 186 -4.48 -7.80 11.26
CA ALA A 186 -5.33 -6.62 11.12
C ALA A 186 -6.61 -6.70 11.97
N ALA A 187 -7.20 -7.88 12.14
CA ALA A 187 -8.35 -8.09 13.01
C ALA A 187 -7.99 -7.90 14.49
N GLU A 188 -6.87 -8.45 14.95
CA GLU A 188 -6.35 -8.26 16.31
C GLU A 188 -6.16 -6.77 16.64
N VAL A 189 -5.56 -5.99 15.73
CA VAL A 189 -5.39 -4.54 15.90
C VAL A 189 -6.74 -3.80 15.97
N GLU A 190 -7.73 -4.23 15.19
CA GLU A 190 -9.05 -3.57 15.20
C GLU A 190 -9.84 -3.92 16.46
N GLU A 191 -9.72 -5.14 16.98
CA GLU A 191 -10.31 -5.55 18.26
C GLU A 191 -9.74 -4.72 19.42
N GLU A 192 -8.41 -4.53 19.46
CA GLU A 192 -7.75 -3.65 20.44
C GLU A 192 -8.24 -2.20 20.31
N LYS A 193 -8.41 -1.68 19.09
CA LYS A 193 -8.97 -0.34 18.85
C LYS A 193 -10.39 -0.22 19.37
N ILE A 194 -11.25 -1.21 19.13
CA ILE A 194 -12.63 -1.23 19.62
C ILE A 194 -12.67 -1.26 21.16
N GLU A 195 -11.78 -2.03 21.79
CA GLU A 195 -11.69 -2.09 23.25
C GLU A 195 -11.23 -0.76 23.85
N ASN A 196 -10.19 -0.16 23.26
CA ASN A 196 -9.72 1.19 23.63
C ASN A 196 -10.82 2.25 23.44
N GLU A 197 -11.62 2.15 22.38
CA GLU A 197 -12.78 3.03 22.17
C GLU A 197 -13.84 2.87 23.27
N LYS A 198 -14.13 1.64 23.71
CA LYS A 198 -15.04 1.41 24.83
C LYS A 198 -14.51 2.00 26.13
N TYR A 199 -13.20 1.94 26.35
CA TYR A 199 -12.56 2.55 27.51
C TYR A 199 -12.60 4.09 27.45
N GLU A 200 -12.26 4.69 26.31
CA GLU A 200 -12.31 6.14 26.09
C GLU A 200 -13.73 6.70 26.24
N LYS A 201 -14.76 5.97 25.79
CA LYS A 201 -16.17 6.35 26.01
C LYS A 201 -16.57 6.44 27.48
N LYS A 202 -15.86 5.76 28.39
CA LYS A 202 -16.10 5.80 29.84
C LYS A 202 -15.34 6.91 30.55
N ARG A 203 -14.35 7.54 29.90
CA ARG A 203 -13.62 8.66 30.48
C ARG A 203 -14.53 9.89 30.60
N PRO A 204 -14.33 10.73 31.62
CA PRO A 204 -15.08 11.97 31.76
C PRO A 204 -14.89 12.84 30.51
N VAL A 205 -16.00 13.38 30.00
CA VAL A 205 -16.01 14.13 28.75
C VAL A 205 -15.21 15.42 28.92
N GLN A 206 -14.04 15.49 28.29
CA GLN A 206 -13.40 16.76 27.99
C GLN A 206 -14.01 17.26 26.67
N ASN A 207 -15.03 18.11 26.78
CA ASN A 207 -15.74 18.64 25.61
C ASN A 207 -14.80 19.50 24.77
N PHE A 208 -14.66 19.17 23.48
CA PHE A 208 -14.05 20.07 22.52
C PHE A 208 -14.96 21.29 22.33
N LYS A 209 -14.54 22.41 22.94
CA LYS A 209 -15.31 23.65 23.03
C LYS A 209 -15.90 24.13 21.69
N PRO A 210 -15.19 24.09 20.54
CA PRO A 210 -15.76 24.56 19.28
C PRO A 210 -17.02 23.82 18.81
N ILE A 211 -17.14 22.51 19.03
CA ILE A 211 -18.35 21.75 18.65
C ILE A 211 -19.49 22.08 19.61
N MET A 212 -19.18 22.22 20.89
CA MET A 212 -20.17 22.60 21.90
C MET A 212 -20.65 24.05 21.71
N ALA A 213 -19.77 24.95 21.25
CA ALA A 213 -20.11 26.31 20.90
C ALA A 213 -21.19 26.36 19.81
N VAL A 214 -21.16 25.47 18.81
CA VAL A 214 -22.22 25.40 17.79
C VAL A 214 -23.57 25.05 18.41
N TYR A 215 -23.61 24.04 19.29
CA TYR A 215 -24.84 23.72 20.03
C TYR A 215 -25.32 24.89 20.88
N ASN A 216 -24.42 25.55 21.58
CA ASN A 216 -24.73 26.70 22.43
C ASN A 216 -25.28 27.88 21.62
N HIS A 217 -24.71 28.20 20.46
CA HIS A 217 -25.24 29.20 19.53
C HIS A 217 -26.66 28.85 19.06
N MET A 218 -26.96 27.58 18.78
CA MET A 218 -28.28 27.13 18.33
C MET A 218 -29.40 27.28 19.37
N ILE A 219 -29.04 27.35 20.65
CA ILE A 219 -29.98 27.49 21.78
C ILE A 219 -29.78 28.80 22.56
N SER A 220 -28.94 29.69 22.04
CA SER A 220 -28.66 31.00 22.62
C SER A 220 -29.84 31.93 22.35
N THR A 221 -30.22 32.72 23.34
CA THR A 221 -31.28 33.72 23.20
C THR A 221 -30.78 35.06 23.73
N ASP A 222 -31.47 36.15 23.38
CA ASP A 222 -31.13 37.49 23.88
C ASP A 222 -31.16 37.56 25.42
N ASP A 223 -32.12 36.87 26.04
CA ASP A 223 -32.27 36.79 27.50
C ASP A 223 -31.24 35.84 28.17
N ASN A 224 -30.69 34.89 27.40
CA ASN A 224 -29.76 33.88 27.91
C ASN A 224 -28.65 33.58 26.88
N PRO A 225 -27.67 34.48 26.73
CA PRO A 225 -26.61 34.33 25.74
C PRO A 225 -25.64 33.21 26.12
N LYS A 226 -25.32 32.31 25.18
CA LYS A 226 -24.45 31.13 25.42
C LYS A 226 -23.21 31.14 24.53
N HIS A 227 -22.28 32.05 24.79
CA HIS A 227 -21.05 32.21 23.99
C HIS A 227 -19.76 31.81 24.74
N ASP A 228 -19.85 31.13 25.88
CA ASP A 228 -18.71 30.80 26.74
C ASP A 228 -17.69 29.84 26.12
N ASP A 229 -18.16 28.96 25.23
CA ASP A 229 -17.31 27.99 24.52
C ASP A 229 -16.65 28.58 23.27
N CYS A 230 -16.95 29.84 22.93
CA CYS A 230 -16.36 30.52 21.78
C CYS A 230 -14.97 31.09 22.11
N PRO A 231 -14.05 31.16 21.12
CA PRO A 231 -12.76 31.80 21.32
C PRO A 231 -12.94 33.28 21.69
N ALA A 232 -12.13 33.79 22.61
CA ALA A 232 -12.13 35.20 23.00
C ALA A 232 -11.20 36.03 22.11
N GLY A 233 -11.45 37.35 22.05
CA GLY A 233 -10.57 38.32 21.39
C GLY A 233 -10.98 38.70 19.97
N PRO A 234 -10.20 39.60 19.33
CA PRO A 234 -10.55 40.20 18.03
C PRO A 234 -10.47 39.23 16.85
N ASP A 235 -9.89 38.04 17.05
CA ASP A 235 -9.81 36.96 16.06
C ASP A 235 -10.94 35.93 16.23
N SER A 236 -11.91 36.17 17.12
CA SER A 236 -13.04 35.26 17.32
C SER A 236 -13.93 35.19 16.09
N TRP A 237 -14.38 33.99 15.74
CA TRP A 237 -15.44 33.80 14.74
C TRP A 237 -16.84 34.12 15.30
N CYS A 238 -16.98 34.24 16.62
CA CYS A 238 -18.23 34.56 17.29
C CYS A 238 -18.40 36.08 17.36
N ASN A 239 -19.43 36.62 16.69
CA ASN A 239 -19.71 38.05 16.65
C ASN A 239 -19.89 38.65 18.05
N TRP A 240 -20.50 37.90 18.97
CA TRP A 240 -20.70 38.35 20.35
C TRP A 240 -19.37 38.53 21.09
N LYS A 241 -18.46 37.56 20.99
CA LYS A 241 -17.11 37.64 21.60
C LYS A 241 -16.21 38.67 20.90
N LEU A 242 -16.41 38.90 19.61
CA LEU A 242 -15.74 39.94 18.84
C LEU A 242 -16.16 41.34 19.29
N ALA A 243 -17.46 41.57 19.51
CA ALA A 243 -18.02 42.82 20.01
C ALA A 243 -17.56 43.10 21.46
N GLU A 244 -17.60 42.07 22.32
CA GLU A 244 -17.06 42.13 23.69
C GLU A 244 -15.58 42.58 23.69
N ALA A 245 -14.76 41.98 22.83
CA ALA A 245 -13.33 42.33 22.72
C ALA A 245 -13.08 43.74 22.15
N SER A 246 -14.03 44.28 21.38
CA SER A 246 -13.93 45.60 20.76
C SER A 246 -14.56 46.72 21.61
N GLY A 247 -15.15 46.38 22.77
CA GLY A 247 -15.86 47.32 23.63
C GLY A 247 -17.18 47.83 23.03
N ILE A 248 -17.76 47.10 22.08
CA ILE A 248 -19.01 47.43 21.40
C ILE A 248 -20.11 46.52 21.97
N THR A 249 -21.34 47.02 22.07
CA THR A 249 -22.50 46.19 22.43
C THR A 249 -22.76 45.17 21.32
N PRO A 250 -22.80 43.85 21.62
CA PRO A 250 -23.13 42.83 20.64
C PRO A 250 -24.48 43.10 19.97
N GLU A 251 -24.54 43.05 18.64
CA GLU A 251 -25.81 43.03 17.92
C GLU A 251 -26.48 41.66 18.10
N VAL A 252 -27.83 41.63 18.07
CA VAL A 252 -28.66 40.42 18.21
C VAL A 252 -28.22 39.37 17.19
N ASP A 253 -27.87 38.16 17.65
CA ASP A 253 -27.44 37.07 16.78
C ASP A 253 -28.65 36.56 15.96
N PRO A 254 -28.67 36.67 14.61
CA PRO A 254 -29.84 36.28 13.81
C PRO A 254 -30.03 34.76 13.69
N THR A 255 -29.29 33.95 14.46
CA THR A 255 -29.33 32.49 14.36
C THR A 255 -30.73 31.95 14.64
N PRO A 256 -31.29 31.08 13.76
CA PRO A 256 -32.63 30.52 13.96
C PRO A 256 -32.70 29.73 15.26
N GLU A 257 -33.63 30.11 16.13
CA GLU A 257 -33.90 29.41 17.38
C GLU A 257 -34.32 27.95 17.10
N LEU A 258 -33.61 27.00 17.70
CA LEU A 258 -34.11 25.63 17.85
C LEU A 258 -35.08 25.59 19.06
N HIS A 259 -36.38 25.83 18.84
CA HIS A 259 -37.43 25.58 19.83
C HIS A 259 -38.26 24.35 19.43
N PRO A 260 -38.50 23.32 20.30
CA PRO A 260 -38.63 23.34 21.77
C PRO A 260 -37.51 22.64 22.57
N ASP A 261 -37.50 22.83 23.90
CA ASP A 261 -36.62 22.16 24.89
C ASP A 261 -36.45 20.65 24.70
N VAL A 262 -37.50 20.00 24.19
CA VAL A 262 -37.48 18.56 23.88
C VAL A 262 -36.43 18.26 22.80
N ILE A 263 -36.41 19.03 21.72
CA ILE A 263 -35.42 18.84 20.64
C ILE A 263 -34.02 19.16 21.15
N GLN A 264 -33.86 20.22 21.96
CA GLN A 264 -32.56 20.59 22.52
C GLN A 264 -31.97 19.48 23.41
N LYS A 265 -32.81 18.83 24.23
CA LYS A 265 -32.41 17.70 25.08
C LYS A 265 -32.10 16.44 24.27
N GLU A 266 -32.83 16.19 23.19
CA GLU A 266 -32.61 15.03 22.32
C GLU A 266 -31.32 15.14 21.49
N ILE A 267 -30.94 16.35 21.04
CA ILE A 267 -29.73 16.54 20.22
C ILE A 267 -28.46 16.77 21.05
N LEU A 268 -28.56 17.21 22.31
CA LEU A 268 -27.41 17.43 23.19
C LEU A 268 -26.49 16.19 23.30
N PRO A 269 -27.00 14.97 23.51
CA PRO A 269 -26.17 13.77 23.51
C PRO A 269 -25.37 13.59 22.22
N THR A 270 -25.92 13.99 21.07
CA THR A 270 -25.22 13.92 19.79
C THR A 270 -24.07 14.92 19.74
N PHE A 271 -24.28 16.18 20.14
CA PHE A 271 -23.20 17.16 20.19
C PHE A 271 -22.13 16.81 21.23
N ALA A 272 -22.54 16.28 22.38
CA ALA A 272 -21.63 15.81 23.43
C ALA A 272 -20.85 14.54 23.02
N ASP A 273 -21.40 13.71 22.14
CA ASP A 273 -20.65 12.59 21.54
C ASP A 273 -19.69 13.12 20.47
N LEU A 274 -20.13 14.00 19.57
CA LEU A 274 -19.31 14.62 18.53
C LEU A 274 -18.15 15.47 19.10
N SER A 275 -18.30 16.05 20.29
CA SER A 275 -17.25 16.82 20.98
C SER A 275 -16.17 15.96 21.61
N ARG A 276 -16.29 14.62 21.59
CA ARG A 276 -15.32 13.72 22.22
C ARG A 276 -14.01 13.70 21.44
N ASN A 277 -12.90 13.88 22.17
CA ASN A 277 -11.55 13.88 21.61
C ASN A 277 -11.24 12.63 20.76
N TYR A 278 -11.73 11.44 21.13
CA TYR A 278 -11.47 10.22 20.35
C TYR A 278 -12.13 10.26 18.96
N LEU A 279 -13.32 10.87 18.81
CA LEU A 279 -13.99 11.05 17.51
C LEU A 279 -13.27 12.09 16.68
N LEU A 280 -12.85 13.19 17.29
CA LEU A 280 -12.12 14.25 16.61
C LEU A 280 -10.76 13.79 16.11
N LYS A 281 -10.05 12.95 16.88
CA LYS A 281 -8.80 12.31 16.43
C LYS A 281 -8.99 11.50 15.14
N LYS A 282 -10.15 10.86 14.94
CA LYS A 282 -10.49 10.18 13.67
C LYS A 282 -10.74 11.17 12.53
N CYS A 283 -11.03 12.43 12.78
CA CYS A 283 -11.21 13.44 11.73
C CYS A 283 -9.88 14.11 11.30
N LEU A 284 -8.87 14.12 12.17
CA LEU A 284 -7.55 14.75 11.90
C LEU A 284 -6.76 14.04 10.79
N GLY A 285 -7.03 12.75 10.54
CA GLY A 285 -6.29 11.95 9.57
C GLY A 285 -6.59 12.25 8.09
N GLY A 286 -7.43 13.24 7.77
CA GLY A 286 -7.70 13.65 6.38
C GLY A 286 -8.26 12.52 5.51
N HIS A 287 -9.16 11.72 6.07
CA HIS A 287 -9.67 10.52 5.42
C HIS A 287 -10.46 10.85 4.15
N THR A 288 -9.89 10.52 2.99
CA THR A 288 -10.68 10.48 1.75
C THR A 288 -11.39 9.13 1.67
N GLN A 289 -12.66 9.12 1.25
CA GLN A 289 -13.53 7.93 1.07
C GLN A 289 -13.03 6.93 -0.01
N ASN A 290 -11.72 6.79 -0.23
CA ASN A 290 -11.17 6.23 -1.46
C ASN A 290 -10.23 5.03 -1.30
N ALA A 291 -10.29 4.33 -0.16
CA ALA A 291 -9.57 3.07 0.05
C ALA A 291 -9.90 2.04 -1.05
N ASN A 292 -11.18 1.96 -1.45
CA ASN A 292 -11.65 1.06 -2.50
C ASN A 292 -11.03 1.35 -3.87
N LYS A 293 -10.77 2.62 -4.24
CA LYS A 293 -10.07 2.91 -5.51
C LYS A 293 -8.59 2.59 -5.41
N SER A 294 -7.96 2.73 -4.24
CA SER A 294 -6.56 2.34 -4.03
C SER A 294 -6.36 0.82 -4.12
N PHE A 295 -7.26 0.05 -3.51
CA PHE A 295 -7.28 -1.41 -3.60
C PHE A 295 -7.48 -1.88 -5.03
N ASN A 296 -8.58 -1.45 -5.67
CA ASN A 296 -8.89 -1.83 -7.05
C ASN A 296 -7.78 -1.41 -8.02
N SER A 297 -7.20 -0.22 -7.85
CA SER A 297 -6.07 0.20 -8.68
C SER A 297 -4.85 -0.71 -8.53
N THR A 298 -4.63 -1.29 -7.35
CA THR A 298 -3.54 -2.24 -7.12
C THR A 298 -3.84 -3.59 -7.73
N VAL A 299 -5.07 -4.10 -7.55
CA VAL A 299 -5.53 -5.35 -8.20
C VAL A 299 -5.36 -5.25 -9.71
N TRP A 300 -5.83 -4.18 -10.35
CA TRP A 300 -5.73 -4.01 -11.81
C TRP A 300 -4.32 -3.72 -12.32
N ARG A 301 -3.40 -3.30 -11.44
CA ARG A 301 -1.96 -3.23 -11.78
C ARG A 301 -1.34 -4.63 -11.80
N LEU A 302 -1.75 -5.51 -10.88
CA LEU A 302 -1.25 -6.87 -10.76
C LEU A 302 -1.95 -7.86 -11.72
N ALA A 303 -3.17 -7.54 -12.14
CA ALA A 303 -3.96 -8.28 -13.12
C ALA A 303 -4.61 -7.29 -14.09
N PRO A 304 -3.89 -6.91 -15.17
CA PRO A 304 -4.40 -5.96 -16.16
C PRO A 304 -5.74 -6.41 -16.77
N LYS A 305 -6.68 -5.47 -16.92
CA LYS A 305 -8.06 -5.75 -17.36
C LYS A 305 -8.20 -6.12 -18.84
N ASP A 306 -7.21 -5.73 -19.61
CA ASP A 306 -7.08 -5.92 -21.05
C ASP A 306 -6.62 -7.34 -21.42
N LEU A 307 -6.26 -8.15 -20.41
CA LEU A 307 -5.88 -9.55 -20.57
C LEU A 307 -6.97 -10.46 -19.99
N ASN A 308 -7.26 -11.56 -20.70
CA ASN A 308 -8.08 -12.63 -20.13
C ASN A 308 -7.36 -13.20 -18.91
N CYS A 309 -7.96 -13.03 -17.73
CA CYS A 309 -7.40 -13.49 -16.48
C CYS A 309 -8.23 -14.66 -15.94
N GLU A 310 -7.56 -15.78 -15.67
CA GLU A 310 -8.16 -16.88 -14.91
C GLU A 310 -8.51 -16.43 -13.48
N LEU A 311 -9.53 -17.04 -12.86
CA LEU A 311 -9.95 -16.75 -11.48
C LEU A 311 -8.76 -16.70 -10.51
N LYS A 312 -7.85 -17.66 -10.63
CA LYS A 312 -6.67 -17.77 -9.79
C LYS A 312 -5.74 -16.56 -9.89
N VAL A 313 -5.66 -15.90 -11.05
CA VAL A 313 -4.89 -14.65 -11.26
C VAL A 313 -5.50 -13.50 -10.48
N ILE A 314 -6.83 -13.40 -10.50
CA ILE A 314 -7.55 -12.37 -9.75
C ILE A 314 -7.43 -12.62 -8.24
N GLU A 315 -7.48 -13.87 -7.79
CA GLU A 315 -7.27 -14.22 -6.37
C GLU A 315 -5.87 -13.80 -5.89
N VAL A 316 -4.81 -14.19 -6.61
CA VAL A 316 -3.43 -13.80 -6.26
C VAL A 316 -3.29 -12.27 -6.23
N ALA A 317 -3.82 -11.58 -7.23
CA ALA A 317 -3.78 -10.11 -7.28
C ALA A 317 -4.54 -9.47 -6.11
N SER A 318 -5.69 -10.03 -5.72
CA SER A 318 -6.52 -9.53 -4.62
C SER A 318 -5.84 -9.74 -3.26
N TYR A 319 -5.29 -10.93 -3.03
CA TYR A 319 -4.53 -11.24 -1.82
C TYR A 319 -3.29 -10.34 -1.70
N LEU A 320 -2.48 -10.22 -2.76
CA LEU A 320 -1.32 -9.32 -2.77
C LEU A 320 -1.72 -7.86 -2.54
N ALA A 321 -2.80 -7.40 -3.16
CA ALA A 321 -3.30 -6.04 -2.96
C ALA A 321 -3.69 -5.78 -1.50
N ALA A 322 -4.35 -6.74 -0.85
CA ALA A 322 -4.71 -6.64 0.56
C ALA A 322 -3.48 -6.64 1.47
N CYS A 323 -2.54 -7.57 1.26
CA CYS A 323 -1.27 -7.60 2.00
C CYS A 323 -0.51 -6.29 1.88
N LEU A 324 -0.35 -5.77 0.64
CA LEU A 324 0.32 -4.50 0.40
C LEU A 324 -0.36 -3.35 1.09
N LEU A 325 -1.69 -3.30 1.14
CA LEU A 325 -2.40 -2.20 1.80
C LEU A 325 -2.26 -2.24 3.32
N ASN A 326 -2.23 -3.43 3.92
CA ASN A 326 -2.20 -3.62 5.37
C ASN A 326 -0.78 -3.57 5.94
N GLU A 327 0.17 -4.29 5.34
CA GLU A 327 1.54 -4.48 5.86
C GLU A 327 2.61 -3.87 4.95
N GLY A 328 2.22 -3.14 3.91
CA GLY A 328 3.19 -2.54 2.98
C GLY A 328 3.94 -3.57 2.12
N SER A 329 5.06 -3.13 1.56
CA SER A 329 5.93 -3.88 0.65
C SER A 329 6.70 -4.97 1.38
N SER A 330 6.88 -4.83 2.70
CA SER A 330 7.45 -5.86 3.57
C SER A 330 6.67 -7.17 3.51
N SER A 331 5.35 -7.12 3.26
CA SER A 331 4.55 -8.33 3.04
C SER A 331 4.99 -9.16 1.83
N LEU A 332 5.57 -8.52 0.80
CA LEU A 332 6.12 -9.23 -0.37
C LEU A 332 7.35 -10.05 0.01
N LEU A 333 8.14 -9.58 0.99
CA LEU A 333 9.29 -10.32 1.48
C LEU A 333 8.85 -11.57 2.25
N LEU A 334 7.77 -11.48 3.03
CA LEU A 334 7.15 -12.66 3.67
C LEU A 334 6.67 -13.68 2.63
N VAL A 335 6.04 -13.21 1.54
CA VAL A 335 5.67 -14.09 0.42
C VAL A 335 6.90 -14.74 -0.20
N MET A 336 8.01 -13.99 -0.36
CA MET A 336 9.27 -14.57 -0.86
C MET A 336 9.79 -15.66 0.09
N ASN A 337 9.81 -15.44 1.41
CA ASN A 337 10.23 -16.47 2.36
C ASN A 337 9.31 -17.71 2.32
N GLU A 338 7.98 -17.54 2.26
CA GLU A 338 7.03 -18.66 2.15
C GLU A 338 7.19 -19.42 0.81
N LEU A 339 7.65 -18.74 -0.24
CA LEU A 339 8.02 -19.35 -1.52
C LEU A 339 9.39 -20.06 -1.49
N ASN A 340 10.10 -20.02 -0.37
CA ASN A 340 11.50 -20.43 -0.19
C ASN A 340 12.49 -19.62 -1.06
N ILE A 341 12.11 -18.41 -1.46
CA ILE A 341 12.98 -17.47 -2.17
C ILE A 341 13.89 -16.77 -1.16
N VAL A 342 15.19 -16.74 -1.44
CA VAL A 342 16.17 -16.15 -0.51
C VAL A 342 16.08 -14.63 -0.56
N VAL A 343 15.65 -13.98 0.53
CA VAL A 343 15.62 -12.52 0.59
C VAL A 343 17.05 -11.99 0.81
N GLY A 344 17.57 -11.22 -0.15
CA GLY A 344 18.86 -10.53 -0.02
C GLY A 344 18.70 -9.06 0.37
N ASN A 345 19.80 -8.39 0.68
CA ASN A 345 19.81 -6.97 1.07
C ASN A 345 19.15 -6.05 0.04
N ARG A 346 19.33 -6.33 -1.27
CA ARG A 346 18.71 -5.51 -2.33
C ARG A 346 17.19 -5.52 -2.27
N SER A 347 16.58 -6.70 -2.15
CA SER A 347 15.12 -6.84 -2.05
C SER A 347 14.59 -6.25 -0.74
N TYR A 348 15.30 -6.51 0.37
CA TYR A 348 14.93 -6.00 1.69
C TYR A 348 14.91 -4.46 1.71
N ASN A 349 16.02 -3.84 1.33
CA ASN A 349 16.15 -2.38 1.31
C ASN A 349 15.16 -1.73 0.34
N TYR A 350 14.90 -2.35 -0.82
CA TYR A 350 13.94 -1.83 -1.78
C TYR A 350 12.51 -1.81 -1.22
N ALA A 351 12.09 -2.87 -0.50
CA ALA A 351 10.77 -2.92 0.12
C ALA A 351 10.61 -1.83 1.20
N HIS A 352 11.61 -1.68 2.08
CA HIS A 352 11.61 -0.63 3.09
C HIS A 352 11.59 0.78 2.49
N GLU A 353 12.34 1.02 1.43
CA GLU A 353 12.32 2.32 0.74
C GLU A 353 10.96 2.58 0.07
N MET A 354 10.32 1.57 -0.53
CA MET A 354 8.98 1.74 -1.07
C MET A 354 7.96 2.12 0.00
N ASP A 355 8.05 1.49 1.18
CA ASP A 355 7.16 1.77 2.32
C ASP A 355 7.41 3.17 2.87
N LYS A 356 8.67 3.58 2.99
CA LYS A 356 9.05 4.95 3.34
C LYS A 356 8.52 5.97 2.32
N GLN A 357 8.64 5.71 1.02
CA GLN A 357 8.11 6.61 -0.01
C GLN A 357 6.57 6.68 0.03
N ARG A 358 5.90 5.59 0.40
CA ARG A 358 4.45 5.58 0.59
C ARG A 358 4.03 6.46 1.77
N SER A 359 4.71 6.38 2.91
CA SER A 359 4.41 7.23 4.08
C SER A 359 4.67 8.70 3.75
N LEU A 360 5.79 9.03 3.11
CA LEU A 360 6.13 10.39 2.68
C LEU A 360 5.09 11.00 1.73
N LYS A 361 4.62 10.24 0.73
CA LYS A 361 3.55 10.69 -0.18
C LYS A 361 2.23 10.95 0.55
N SER A 362 1.95 10.16 1.59
CA SER A 362 0.78 10.32 2.45
C SER A 362 0.88 11.62 3.25
N SER A 363 2.01 11.87 3.91
CA SER A 363 2.25 13.09 4.71
C SER A 363 2.26 14.36 3.86
N LYS A 364 2.80 14.31 2.63
CA LYS A 364 2.75 15.44 1.68
C LYS A 364 1.32 15.81 1.29
N ARG A 365 0.46 14.82 1.01
CA ARG A 365 -0.96 15.07 0.69
C ARG A 365 -1.70 15.69 1.87
N ARG A 366 -1.34 15.33 3.09
CA ARG A 366 -1.90 15.91 4.31
C ARG A 366 -1.50 17.39 4.46
N THR A 367 -0.23 17.73 4.26
CA THR A 367 0.29 19.11 4.36
C THR A 367 -0.12 20.04 3.20
N THR A 368 -0.64 19.50 2.09
CA THR A 368 -1.18 20.34 0.99
C THR A 368 -2.66 20.69 1.21
N ILE A 369 -3.31 20.12 2.23
CA ILE A 369 -4.72 20.40 2.59
C ILE A 369 -4.80 21.50 3.68
N THR A 370 -3.73 21.69 4.45
CA THR A 370 -3.51 22.85 5.33
C THR A 370 -3.02 24.04 4.51
#